data_AF-A0A5M3WNK7-F1
#
_entry.id   AF-A0A5M3WNK7-F1
#
_cell.length_a   1.000
_cell.length_b   1.000
_cell.length_c   1.000
_cell.angle_alpha   90.00
_cell.angle_beta   90.00
_cell.angle_gamma   90.00
#
_symmetry.space_group_name_H-M   'P 1'
#
loop_
_entity.id
_entity.type
_entity.pdbx_description
1 polymer ?
#
loop_
_entity_poly.entity_id
_entity_poly.type
_entity_poly.pdbx_seq_one_letter_code
_entity_poly.pdbx_strand_id
1 'polypeptide(L)'
;MTCGYGYVLRMEIPELADLIWLFEGQPKRNHEDLEWPLGLHSFSLKRGATEILFSLDPLAGEAFISLFVDVEEVAMLGNLRRLGRVSVEREPDYEGLTLWFDIDSQVPIKIQTKPSIRVSWYLKRLGAW
;
A
#
# COMPACT_ATOMS: atom_id res chain seq x y z
N MET A 1 3.77 -37.77 -12.82
CA MET A 1 4.31 -36.63 -13.59
C MET A 1 3.45 -35.42 -13.21
N THR A 2 3.81 -34.76 -12.12
CA THR A 2 3.05 -33.65 -11.54
C THR A 2 3.25 -32.42 -12.42
N CYS A 3 2.20 -32.04 -13.14
CA CYS A 3 2.12 -30.79 -13.88
C CYS A 3 2.11 -29.66 -12.85
N GLY A 4 3.27 -29.06 -12.59
CA GLY A 4 3.39 -27.88 -11.76
C GLY A 4 2.66 -26.74 -12.44
N TYR A 5 1.50 -26.38 -11.89
CA TYR A 5 0.85 -25.12 -12.19
C TYR A 5 1.87 -24.02 -11.88
N GLY A 6 2.30 -23.31 -12.92
CA GLY A 6 3.00 -22.05 -12.75
C GLY A 6 2.07 -21.14 -11.97
N TYR A 7 2.38 -20.91 -10.69
CA TYR A 7 1.75 -19.86 -9.92
C TYR A 7 2.07 -18.56 -10.64
N VAL A 8 1.09 -18.00 -11.34
CA VAL A 8 1.10 -16.56 -11.61
C VAL A 8 1.20 -15.93 -10.23
N LEU A 9 2.31 -15.24 -9.95
CA LEU A 9 2.49 -14.42 -8.76
C LEU A 9 1.40 -13.35 -8.81
N ARG A 10 0.21 -13.68 -8.34
CA ARG A 10 -0.92 -12.76 -8.28
C ARG A 10 -0.96 -12.27 -6.86
N MET A 11 -0.52 -11.02 -6.70
CA MET A 11 -0.69 -10.27 -5.48
C MET A 11 -2.14 -10.36 -5.00
N GLU A 12 -2.34 -10.67 -3.73
CA GLU A 12 -3.64 -10.58 -3.07
C GLU A 12 -3.94 -9.10 -2.81
N ILE A 13 -5.03 -8.58 -3.37
CA ILE A 13 -5.39 -7.16 -3.25
C ILE A 13 -6.80 -6.99 -2.67
N PRO A 14 -7.08 -5.89 -1.93
CA PRO A 14 -8.42 -5.54 -1.54
C PRO A 14 -9.27 -5.16 -2.75
N GLU A 15 -10.59 -5.21 -2.58
CA GLU A 15 -11.50 -4.64 -3.55
C GLU A 15 -11.31 -3.11 -3.64
N LEU A 16 -11.52 -2.55 -4.84
CA LEU A 16 -11.39 -1.10 -5.05
C LEU A 16 -12.31 -0.31 -4.10
N ALA A 17 -13.51 -0.83 -3.83
CA ALA A 17 -14.47 -0.21 -2.91
C ALA A 17 -13.92 -0.08 -1.48
N ASP A 18 -13.13 -1.05 -1.01
CA ASP A 18 -12.52 -1.00 0.32
C ASP A 18 -11.43 0.06 0.40
N LEU A 19 -10.65 0.24 -0.68
CA LEU A 19 -9.63 1.30 -0.77
C LEU A 19 -10.27 2.69 -0.86
N ILE A 20 -11.33 2.84 -1.66
CA ILE A 20 -12.10 4.09 -1.75
C ILE A 20 -12.69 4.45 -0.38
N TRP A 21 -13.23 3.46 0.34
CA TRP A 21 -13.74 3.66 1.69
C TRP A 21 -12.63 4.11 2.65
N LEU A 22 -11.47 3.45 2.62
CA LEU A 22 -10.37 3.70 3.55
C LEU A 22 -9.71 5.07 3.35
N PHE A 23 -9.55 5.50 2.09
CA PHE A 23 -8.98 6.80 1.72
C PHE A 23 -10.04 7.89 1.52
N GLU A 24 -11.32 7.56 1.68
CA GLU A 24 -12.45 8.48 1.55
C GLU A 24 -12.48 9.23 0.21
N GLY A 25 -12.02 8.57 -0.86
CA GLY A 25 -11.83 9.21 -2.16
C GLY A 25 -11.58 8.24 -3.30
N GLN A 26 -11.90 8.70 -4.52
CA GLN A 26 -11.58 7.98 -5.74
C GLN A 26 -10.08 8.06 -6.04
N PRO A 27 -9.45 6.98 -6.53
CA PRO A 27 -8.05 7.05 -6.93
C PRO A 27 -7.88 7.93 -8.17
N LYS A 28 -6.76 8.64 -8.22
CA LYS A 28 -6.24 9.20 -9.47
C LYS A 28 -5.59 8.07 -10.28
N ARG A 29 -5.91 8.01 -11.57
CA ARG A 29 -5.34 7.05 -12.52
C ARG A 29 -4.27 7.74 -13.35
N ASN A 30 -3.16 7.05 -13.61
CA ASN A 30 -2.13 7.58 -14.52
C ASN A 30 -2.50 7.39 -16.00
N HIS A 31 -3.36 6.42 -16.32
CA HIS A 31 -3.85 6.16 -17.67
C HIS A 31 -5.38 6.01 -17.60
N GLU A 32 -6.12 6.80 -18.38
CA GLU A 32 -7.58 6.81 -18.34
C GLU A 32 -8.19 5.49 -18.85
N ASP A 33 -7.48 4.79 -19.73
CA ASP A 33 -7.93 3.55 -20.37
C ASP A 33 -7.74 2.29 -19.51
N LEU A 34 -7.01 2.40 -18.39
CA LEU A 34 -6.76 1.27 -17.51
C LEU A 34 -7.75 1.29 -16.34
N GLU A 35 -8.53 0.21 -16.23
CA GLU A 35 -9.43 -0.02 -15.11
C GLU A 35 -8.73 -0.82 -14.00
N TRP A 36 -9.18 -0.64 -12.77
CA TRP A 36 -8.72 -1.45 -11.64
C TRP A 36 -8.86 -2.95 -11.95
N PRO A 37 -7.85 -3.79 -11.68
CA PRO A 37 -6.60 -3.50 -10.95
C PRO A 37 -5.38 -3.21 -11.85
N LEU A 38 -5.58 -2.67 -13.05
CA LEU A 38 -4.50 -2.46 -14.03
C LEU A 38 -3.86 -1.08 -13.91
N GLY A 39 -2.54 -1.04 -13.81
CA GLY A 39 -1.75 0.19 -13.78
C GLY A 39 -1.78 0.90 -12.43
N LEU A 40 -1.07 2.02 -12.36
CA LEU A 40 -0.88 2.77 -11.13
C LEU A 40 -2.13 3.57 -10.72
N HIS A 41 -2.64 3.24 -9.54
CA HIS A 41 -3.75 3.92 -8.89
C HIS A 41 -3.26 4.64 -7.64
N SER A 42 -3.53 5.94 -7.54
CA SER A 42 -3.06 6.79 -6.45
C SER A 42 -4.21 7.28 -5.58
N PHE A 43 -4.15 6.99 -4.29
CA PHE A 43 -5.12 7.38 -3.27
C PHE A 43 -4.49 8.44 -2.36
N SER A 44 -5.23 9.50 -2.05
CA SER A 44 -4.78 10.57 -1.16
C SER A 44 -5.74 10.73 0.00
N LEU A 45 -5.22 10.86 1.21
CA LEU A 45 -6.01 11.16 2.40
C LEU A 45 -5.32 12.25 3.21
N LYS A 46 -6.10 13.23 3.66
CA LYS A 46 -5.65 14.32 4.53
C LYS A 46 -6.37 14.31 5.88
N ARG A 47 -5.62 14.46 6.96
CA ARG A 47 -6.09 14.57 8.35
C ARG A 47 -5.32 15.67 9.07
N GLY A 48 -5.97 16.81 9.30
CA GLY A 48 -5.29 17.98 9.86
C GLY A 48 -4.16 18.47 8.94
N ALA A 49 -2.96 18.62 9.50
CA ALA A 49 -1.75 19.00 8.77
C ALA A 49 -1.10 17.85 7.98
N THR A 50 -1.46 16.60 8.29
CA THR A 50 -0.83 15.41 7.68
C THR A 50 -1.61 14.95 6.46
N GLU A 51 -0.89 14.60 5.40
CA GLU A 51 -1.43 14.02 4.17
C GLU A 51 -0.61 12.80 3.76
N ILE A 52 -1.26 11.76 3.28
CA ILE A 52 -0.61 10.57 2.71
C ILE A 52 -1.06 10.40 1.27
N LEU A 53 -0.09 10.11 0.40
CA LEU A 53 -0.29 9.65 -0.96
C LEU A 53 0.17 8.19 -1.04
N PHE A 54 -0.76 7.30 -1.34
CA PHE A 54 -0.49 5.87 -1.54
C PHE A 54 -0.78 5.51 -2.99
N SER A 55 0.24 5.03 -3.69
CA SER A 55 0.09 4.56 -5.07
C SER A 55 0.36 3.06 -5.15
N LEU A 56 -0.45 2.33 -5.90
CA LEU A 56 -0.36 0.88 -6.05
C LEU A 56 -0.54 0.48 -7.52
N ASP A 57 0.36 -0.37 -8.01
CA ASP A 57 0.20 -1.14 -9.24
C ASP A 57 0.10 -2.63 -8.86
N PRO A 58 -1.12 -3.17 -8.78
CA PRO A 58 -1.34 -4.57 -8.40
C PRO A 58 -0.70 -5.60 -9.34
N LEU A 59 -0.62 -5.30 -10.64
CA LEU A 59 -0.09 -6.23 -11.62
C LEU A 59 1.45 -6.27 -11.57
N ALA A 60 2.07 -5.13 -11.31
CA ALA A 60 3.51 -5.04 -11.09
C ALA A 60 3.93 -5.51 -9.67
N GLY A 61 2.99 -5.57 -8.73
CA GLY A 61 3.29 -5.84 -7.32
C GLY A 61 4.13 -4.73 -6.70
N GLU A 62 3.85 -3.47 -7.09
CA GLU A 62 4.61 -2.29 -6.70
C GLU A 62 3.75 -1.25 -5.99
N ALA A 63 4.30 -0.61 -4.95
CA ALA A 63 3.68 0.54 -4.32
C ALA A 63 4.66 1.68 -3.99
N PHE A 64 4.07 2.85 -3.76
CA PHE A 64 4.74 4.07 -3.36
C PHE A 64 3.94 4.72 -2.23
N ILE A 65 4.64 5.25 -1.24
CA ILE A 65 4.03 5.96 -0.12
C ILE A 65 4.78 7.28 0.07
N SER A 66 4.08 8.41 -0.04
CA SER A 66 4.58 9.73 0.37
C SER A 66 3.77 10.26 1.53
N LEU A 67 4.44 10.87 2.50
CA LEU A 67 3.84 11.51 3.67
C LEU A 67 4.21 12.99 3.68
N PHE A 68 3.22 13.84 3.85
CA PHE A 68 3.36 15.29 3.88
C PHE A 68 2.88 15.86 5.20
N VAL A 69 3.53 16.94 5.66
CA VAL A 69 3.09 17.79 6.77
C VAL A 69 3.11 19.23 6.28
N ASP A 70 1.98 19.93 6.38
CA ASP A 70 1.85 21.33 5.90
C ASP A 70 2.36 21.53 4.46
N VAL A 71 2.09 20.56 3.58
CA VAL A 71 2.49 20.52 2.15
C VAL A 71 3.96 20.15 1.90
N GLU A 72 4.80 20.06 2.94
CA GLU A 72 6.17 19.57 2.82
C GLU A 72 6.22 18.04 2.88
N GLU A 73 6.91 17.39 1.94
CA GLU A 73 7.12 15.93 1.97
C GLU A 73 8.15 15.60 3.07
N VAL A 74 7.69 14.92 4.13
CA VAL A 74 8.52 14.56 5.28
C VAL A 74 9.06 13.14 5.20
N ALA A 75 8.44 12.27 4.39
CA ALA A 75 8.91 10.92 4.13
C ALA A 75 8.41 10.42 2.78
N MET A 76 9.28 9.67 2.09
CA MET A 76 8.94 8.95 0.87
C MET A 76 9.50 7.53 0.94
N LEU A 77 8.61 6.54 0.82
CA LEU A 77 8.94 5.14 0.61
C LEU A 77 8.61 4.80 -0.84
N GLY A 78 9.58 5.03 -1.72
CA GLY A 78 9.48 4.70 -3.14
C GLY A 78 9.92 3.26 -3.43
N ASN A 79 9.42 2.70 -4.53
CA ASN A 79 9.82 1.40 -5.07
C ASN A 79 9.62 0.23 -4.09
N LEU A 80 8.47 0.17 -3.41
CA LEU A 80 8.08 -1.01 -2.64
C LEU A 80 7.70 -2.12 -3.63
N ARG A 81 8.63 -3.02 -3.93
CA ARG A 81 8.47 -4.08 -4.93
C ARG A 81 8.22 -5.44 -4.30
N ARG A 82 7.64 -6.35 -5.09
CA ARG A 82 7.34 -7.74 -4.68
C ARG A 82 6.31 -7.80 -3.55
N LEU A 83 5.29 -6.96 -3.66
CA LEU A 83 4.12 -7.06 -2.79
C LEU A 83 3.37 -8.35 -3.13
N GLY A 84 3.23 -9.19 -2.11
CA GLY A 84 2.46 -10.44 -2.18
C GLY A 84 1.02 -10.26 -1.76
N ARG A 85 0.77 -9.36 -0.80
CA ARG A 85 -0.57 -9.08 -0.29
C ARG A 85 -0.70 -7.64 0.18
N VAL A 86 -1.87 -7.06 -0.06
CA VAL A 86 -2.36 -5.86 0.60
C VAL A 86 -3.71 -6.17 1.21
N SER A 87 -3.95 -5.73 2.44
CA SER A 87 -5.25 -5.86 3.07
C SER A 87 -5.65 -4.59 3.80
N VAL A 88 -6.95 -4.36 3.85
CA VAL A 88 -7.56 -3.36 4.71
C VAL A 88 -7.80 -3.98 6.08
N GLU A 89 -7.31 -3.33 7.13
CA GLU A 89 -7.56 -3.68 8.54
C GLU A 89 -8.58 -2.69 9.12
N ARG A 90 -9.56 -3.21 9.88
CA ARG A 90 -10.62 -2.43 10.52
C ARG A 90 -10.83 -2.93 11.96
N GLU A 91 -10.60 -2.07 12.91
CA GLU A 91 -10.83 -2.26 14.34
C GLU A 91 -11.49 -1.00 14.92
N PRO A 92 -12.13 -1.06 16.11
CA PRO A 92 -12.87 0.09 16.66
C PRO A 92 -12.09 1.40 16.73
N ASP A 93 -10.77 1.33 17.00
CA ASP A 93 -9.89 2.50 17.17
C ASP A 93 -8.82 2.60 16.07
N TYR A 94 -8.92 1.77 15.03
CA TYR A 94 -7.88 1.64 14.01
C TYR A 94 -8.46 1.25 12.65
N GLU A 95 -8.12 2.03 11.63
CA GLU A 95 -8.34 1.67 10.23
C GLU A 95 -7.02 1.86 9.48
N GLY A 96 -6.70 0.93 8.59
CA GLY A 96 -5.42 0.98 7.89
C GLY A 96 -5.25 0.01 6.75
N LEU A 97 -4.08 0.09 6.12
CA LEU A 97 -3.55 -0.90 5.19
C LEU A 97 -2.34 -1.60 5.80
N THR A 98 -2.25 -2.89 5.51
CA THR A 98 -1.01 -3.65 5.71
C THR A 98 -0.53 -4.18 4.36
N LEU A 99 0.76 -3.97 4.09
CA LEU A 99 1.46 -4.37 2.88
C LEU A 99 2.44 -5.50 3.25
N TRP A 100 2.21 -6.69 2.71
CA TRP A 100 3.12 -7.83 2.85
C TRP A 100 3.89 -8.07 1.57
N PHE A 101 5.15 -8.49 1.74
CA PHE A 101 6.05 -8.80 0.65
C PHE A 101 6.18 -10.33 0.52
N ASP A 102 6.37 -10.81 -0.71
CA ASP A 102 6.52 -12.25 -1.03
C ASP A 102 7.76 -12.92 -0.41
N ILE A 103 8.62 -12.15 0.24
CA ILE A 103 9.83 -12.65 0.87
C ILE A 103 9.53 -12.86 2.36
N ASP A 104 9.50 -14.13 2.80
CA ASP A 104 9.16 -14.64 4.14
C ASP A 104 9.81 -13.93 5.36
N SER A 105 10.76 -13.03 5.14
CA SER A 105 11.52 -12.36 6.21
C SER A 105 11.31 -10.85 6.32
N GLN A 106 10.44 -10.26 5.50
CA GLN A 106 10.14 -8.83 5.54
C GLN A 106 8.95 -8.55 6.45
N VAL A 107 9.16 -7.67 7.42
CA VAL A 107 8.10 -7.18 8.29
C VAL A 107 7.19 -6.29 7.45
N PRO A 108 5.85 -6.45 7.53
CA PRO A 108 4.94 -5.68 6.69
C PRO A 108 5.03 -4.18 6.99
N ILE A 109 4.70 -3.38 5.99
CA ILE A 109 4.50 -1.94 6.16
C ILE A 109 3.04 -1.72 6.52
N LYS A 110 2.79 -0.93 7.57
CA LYS A 110 1.46 -0.56 8.02
C LYS A 110 1.21 0.92 7.79
N ILE A 111 0.11 1.23 7.13
CA ILE A 111 -0.46 2.57 7.00
C ILE A 111 -1.70 2.62 7.87
N GLN A 112 -1.79 3.61 8.75
CA GLN A 112 -2.98 3.93 9.53
C GLN A 112 -3.63 5.16 8.93
N THR A 113 -4.96 5.15 8.73
CA THR A 113 -5.74 6.29 8.22
C THR A 113 -6.62 6.92 9.29
N LYS A 114 -6.99 6.17 10.35
CA LYS A 114 -7.74 6.67 11.51
C LYS A 114 -7.19 6.16 12.84
N PRO A 115 -7.29 6.96 13.93
CA PRO A 115 -7.77 8.34 13.96
C PRO A 115 -6.77 9.36 13.40
N SER A 116 -5.50 8.98 13.23
CA SER A 116 -4.43 9.82 12.69
C SER A 116 -3.68 9.08 11.59
N ILE A 117 -3.20 9.81 10.59
CA ILE A 117 -2.33 9.22 9.55
C ILE A 117 -0.99 8.83 10.16
N ARG A 118 -0.61 7.55 10.03
CA ARG A 118 0.71 7.04 10.45
C ARG A 118 1.23 6.03 9.43
N VAL A 119 2.54 6.03 9.23
CA VAL A 119 3.23 4.99 8.45
C VAL A 119 4.25 4.34 9.39
N SER A 120 4.22 3.01 9.46
CA SER A 120 5.07 2.25 10.37
C SER A 120 5.66 1.05 9.64
N TRP A 121 6.97 0.88 9.79
CA TRP A 121 7.73 -0.22 9.23
C TRP A 121 8.88 -0.54 10.18
N TYR A 122 9.34 -1.79 10.17
CA TYR A 122 10.48 -2.19 10.98
C TYR A 122 11.75 -2.15 10.13
N LEU A 123 12.67 -1.28 10.54
CA LEU A 123 14.05 -1.34 10.05
C LEU A 123 14.75 -2.49 10.77
N LYS A 124 15.07 -3.59 10.06
CA LYS A 124 16.08 -4.52 10.57
C LYS A 124 17.38 -3.74 10.73
N ARG A 125 17.94 -3.71 11.94
CA ARG A 125 19.27 -3.13 12.16
C ARG A 125 20.27 -3.90 11.30
N LEU A 126 20.96 -3.19 10.40
CA LEU A 126 22.10 -3.73 9.67
C LEU A 126 23.16 -4.17 10.70
N GLY A 127 23.56 -5.46 10.68
CA GLY A 127 24.63 -5.98 11.55
C GLY A 127 24.34 -7.28 12.31
N ALA A 128 23.13 -7.84 12.22
CA ALA A 128 22.87 -9.21 12.69
C ALA A 128 23.07 -10.19 11.53
N TRP A 129 24.32 -10.66 11.35
CA TRP A 129 24.67 -11.81 10.53
C TRP A 129 24.78 -13.05 11.42
#